data_AF-F1YS49-F1
#
_entry.id   AF-F1YS49-F1
#
_cell.length_a   1.000
_cell.length_b   1.000
_cell.length_c   1.000
_cell.angle_alpha   90.00
_cell.angle_beta   90.00
_cell.angle_gamma   90.00
#
_symmetry.space_group_name_H-M   'P 1'
#
loop_
_entity.id
_entity.type
_entity.pdbx_description
1 polymer ?
#
loop_
_entity_poly.entity_id
_entity_poly.type
_entity_poly.pdbx_seq_one_letter_code
_entity_poly.pdbx_strand_id
1 'polypeptide(L)'
;MFDNTNLFRWATSELSQDAFICWLLSWADSSCASKDLKMHNAGKIFVNYLLELSKENPISSENIVVKKQLDSADIVAEIGKNLILLIEDKTDTAEHGNQLDRYKTAIQARYPNRKILPIFCKTGNQSNYKKAKKSGYNLLLRRDFLNVLIKIKESGLENNIFNDFLSLLDFREKETQSFLHLHPNDWSRYSWQGFFLSLQEVFPDLNWGYVANAQGGFMGAWWHFGAWSGWQTYLQIEEKSLVMKLGCWTEKHLPAARSSVRNRWLKTLKAANKESDITITPPVRRGNGRSMTAALVSSESNWIQLDKNKLIDFDATVTFLRKAMAVIDKARSDLTFADNK
;
A
#
# COMPACT_ATOMS: atom_id res chain seq x y z
N MET A 1 6.66 -19.11 10.75
CA MET A 1 6.58 -18.30 11.99
C MET A 1 7.85 -17.50 12.12
N PHE A 2 7.78 -16.24 12.55
CA PHE A 2 8.95 -15.40 12.75
C PHE A 2 9.75 -15.83 13.99
N ASP A 3 11.07 -15.65 13.97
CA ASP A 3 11.98 -16.09 15.04
C ASP A 3 11.67 -15.40 16.38
N ASN A 4 11.52 -16.19 17.44
CA ASN A 4 11.21 -15.72 18.79
C ASN A 4 12.37 -14.99 19.49
N THR A 5 13.60 -15.17 19.01
CA THR A 5 14.80 -14.55 19.57
C THR A 5 15.13 -13.20 18.94
N ASN A 6 14.50 -12.85 17.81
CA ASN A 6 14.69 -11.59 17.12
C ASN A 6 14.18 -10.40 17.95
N LEU A 7 15.01 -9.37 18.15
CA LEU A 7 14.68 -8.20 18.96
C LEU A 7 13.40 -7.49 18.47
N PHE A 8 13.24 -7.31 17.16
CA PHE A 8 12.13 -6.56 16.58
C PHE A 8 10.83 -7.37 16.47
N ARG A 9 10.86 -8.67 16.80
CA ARG A 9 9.63 -9.41 17.08
C ARG A 9 8.85 -8.77 18.24
N TRP A 10 9.58 -8.35 19.27
CA TRP A 10 9.00 -7.83 20.50
C TRP A 10 8.86 -6.30 20.46
N ALA A 11 9.75 -5.63 19.72
CA ALA A 11 9.73 -4.19 19.51
C ALA A 11 8.85 -3.81 18.29
N THR A 12 7.53 -4.06 18.35
CA THR A 12 6.63 -3.98 17.18
C THR A 12 6.15 -2.57 16.80
N SER A 13 6.38 -1.57 17.66
CA SER A 13 5.91 -0.20 17.43
C SER A 13 6.67 0.53 16.31
N GLU A 14 6.04 1.56 15.72
CA GLU A 14 6.72 2.52 14.82
C GLU A 14 7.98 3.12 15.48
N LEU A 15 7.95 3.38 16.79
CA LEU A 15 9.10 3.92 17.54
C LEU A 15 10.36 3.04 17.50
N SER A 16 10.20 1.72 17.28
CA SER A 16 11.32 0.79 17.15
C SER A 16 12.00 0.94 15.79
N GLN A 17 11.20 1.18 14.74
CA GLN A 17 11.70 1.50 13.41
C GLN A 17 12.41 2.87 13.43
N ASP A 18 11.83 3.87 14.10
CA ASP A 18 12.51 5.16 14.32
C ASP A 18 13.88 4.98 14.97
N ALA A 19 13.93 4.16 16.03
CA ALA A 19 15.15 3.92 16.78
C ALA A 19 16.21 3.24 15.90
N PHE A 20 15.81 2.26 15.10
CA PHE A 20 16.71 1.60 14.14
C PHE A 20 17.26 2.57 13.10
N ILE A 21 16.39 3.38 12.49
CA ILE A 21 16.80 4.38 11.49
C ILE A 21 17.73 5.41 12.13
N CYS A 22 17.41 5.93 13.31
CA CYS A 22 18.28 6.85 14.05
C CYS A 22 19.64 6.23 14.36
N TRP A 23 19.65 4.97 14.81
CA TRP A 23 20.87 4.22 15.10
C TRP A 23 21.74 4.07 13.85
N LEU A 24 21.18 3.64 12.72
CA LEU A 24 21.92 3.46 11.48
C LEU A 24 22.44 4.79 10.90
N LEU A 25 21.63 5.85 10.96
CA LEU A 25 22.06 7.20 10.56
C LEU A 25 23.21 7.73 11.42
N SER A 26 23.19 7.47 12.72
CA SER A 26 24.22 7.96 13.66
C SER A 26 25.60 7.36 13.36
N TRP A 27 25.64 6.13 12.82
CA TRP A 27 26.90 5.51 12.42
C TRP A 27 27.57 6.21 11.22
N ALA A 28 26.81 6.96 10.42
CA ALA A 28 27.35 7.69 9.28
C ALA A 28 28.21 8.91 9.67
N ASP A 29 28.19 9.33 10.95
CA ASP A 29 29.03 10.43 11.42
C ASP A 29 30.52 10.12 11.27
N SER A 30 31.29 11.10 10.82
CA SER A 30 32.72 10.95 10.56
C SER A 30 33.52 10.47 11.79
N SER A 31 33.08 10.81 13.01
CA SER A 31 33.74 10.37 14.25
C SER A 31 33.57 8.88 14.56
N CYS A 32 32.63 8.20 13.89
CA CYS A 32 32.39 6.78 14.07
C CYS A 32 33.38 5.90 13.30
N ALA A 33 34.09 6.45 12.30
CA ALA A 33 35.05 5.70 11.50
C ALA A 33 36.17 5.05 12.34
N SER A 34 36.60 5.72 13.41
CA SER A 34 37.62 5.20 14.33
C SER A 34 37.07 4.23 15.39
N LYS A 35 35.74 4.23 15.60
CA LYS A 35 35.07 3.34 16.57
C LYS A 35 34.76 1.98 15.95
N ASP A 36 34.17 1.98 14.76
CA ASP A 36 33.86 0.78 13.99
C ASP A 36 33.71 1.15 12.51
N LEU A 37 34.73 0.81 11.72
CA LEU A 37 34.76 1.13 10.29
C LEU A 37 33.64 0.43 9.51
N LYS A 38 33.25 -0.79 9.89
CA LYS A 38 32.19 -1.53 9.19
C LYS A 38 30.83 -0.90 9.44
N MET A 39 30.52 -0.56 10.70
CA MET A 39 29.30 0.16 11.03
C MET A 39 29.27 1.56 10.43
N HIS A 40 30.40 2.27 10.43
CA HIS A 40 30.50 3.57 9.78
C HIS A 40 30.18 3.50 8.28
N ASN A 41 30.76 2.52 7.58
CA ASN A 41 30.47 2.28 6.18
C ASN A 41 29.00 1.93 5.95
N ALA A 42 28.38 1.12 6.83
CA ALA A 42 26.96 0.81 6.77
C ALA A 42 26.08 2.07 6.88
N GLY A 43 26.37 2.94 7.85
CA GLY A 43 25.70 4.24 7.99
C GLY A 43 25.87 5.11 6.74
N LYS A 44 27.10 5.19 6.19
CA LYS A 44 27.36 5.94 4.95
C LYS A 44 26.59 5.40 3.76
N ILE A 45 26.51 4.09 3.57
CA ILE A 45 25.73 3.47 2.48
C ILE A 45 24.26 3.88 2.61
N PHE A 46 23.70 3.82 3.81
CA PHE A 46 22.31 4.20 4.05
C PHE A 46 22.05 5.69 3.82
N VAL A 47 22.87 6.59 4.37
CA VAL A 47 22.74 8.04 4.13
C VAL A 47 22.87 8.38 2.65
N ASN A 48 23.86 7.80 1.96
CA ASN A 48 24.05 8.03 0.53
C ASN A 48 22.86 7.58 -0.30
N TYR A 49 22.20 6.48 0.07
CA TYR A 49 20.97 6.05 -0.59
C TYR A 49 19.84 7.08 -0.42
N LEU A 50 19.66 7.66 0.78
CA LEU A 50 18.65 8.70 1.02
C LEU A 50 18.95 10.01 0.26
N LEU A 51 20.23 10.34 0.11
CA LEU A 51 20.69 11.47 -0.68
C LEU A 51 20.45 11.24 -2.18
N GLU A 52 20.73 10.03 -2.67
CA GLU A 52 20.45 9.63 -4.06
C GLU A 52 18.94 9.71 -4.38
N LEU A 53 18.06 9.23 -3.48
CA LEU A 53 16.61 9.40 -3.61
C LEU A 53 16.21 10.87 -3.74
N SER A 54 16.98 11.77 -3.15
CA SER A 54 16.78 13.22 -3.18
C SER A 54 17.59 13.94 -4.26
N LYS A 55 18.30 13.20 -5.11
CA LYS A 55 19.18 13.71 -6.18
C LYS A 55 20.32 14.61 -5.65
N GLU A 56 20.86 14.25 -4.49
CA GLU A 56 22.02 14.90 -3.87
C GLU A 56 23.29 14.06 -4.04
N ASN A 57 24.43 14.74 -3.89
CA ASN A 57 25.73 14.07 -3.91
C ASN A 57 25.96 13.24 -2.63
N PRO A 58 26.72 12.14 -2.71
CA PRO A 58 27.04 11.32 -1.55
C PRO A 58 27.94 12.06 -0.55
N ILE A 59 27.85 11.68 0.72
CA ILE A 59 28.73 12.16 1.78
C ILE A 59 30.12 11.54 1.68
N SER A 60 31.12 12.35 2.02
CA SER A 60 32.53 11.96 2.14
C SER A 60 32.95 11.82 3.59
N SER A 61 32.90 12.92 4.36
CA SER A 61 33.42 13.03 5.72
C SER A 61 32.62 14.02 6.59
N GLU A 62 31.35 14.22 6.25
CA GLU A 62 30.44 15.13 6.94
C GLU A 62 30.13 14.65 8.35
N ASN A 63 29.89 15.61 9.24
CA ASN A 63 29.30 15.33 10.55
C ASN A 63 27.80 15.09 10.39
N ILE A 64 27.27 14.15 11.17
CA ILE A 64 25.87 13.73 11.16
C ILE A 64 25.31 13.89 12.56
N VAL A 65 24.30 14.75 12.73
CA VAL A 65 23.59 14.92 14.01
C VAL A 65 22.15 14.47 13.83
N VAL A 66 21.79 13.37 14.48
CA VAL A 66 20.44 12.80 14.44
C VAL A 66 19.61 13.29 15.63
N LYS A 67 18.38 13.74 15.35
CA LYS A 67 17.41 14.21 16.33
C LYS A 67 16.09 13.46 16.12
N LYS A 68 15.62 12.79 17.17
CA LYS A 68 14.33 12.10 17.17
C LYS A 68 13.24 13.06 17.67
N GLN A 69 12.06 13.02 17.06
CA GLN A 69 10.87 13.77 17.49
C GLN A 69 11.05 15.30 17.54
N LEU A 70 11.87 15.86 16.66
CA LEU A 70 12.11 17.31 16.58
C LEU A 70 10.96 18.01 15.87
N ASP A 71 10.33 18.99 16.53
CA ASP A 71 9.16 19.72 16.00
C ASP A 71 8.04 18.80 15.50
N SER A 72 7.84 17.68 16.22
CA SER A 72 6.89 16.61 15.90
C SER A 72 7.20 15.78 14.65
N ALA A 73 8.31 16.03 13.96
CA ALA A 73 8.80 15.12 12.92
C ALA A 73 9.51 13.91 13.54
N ASP A 74 9.27 12.72 12.99
CA ASP A 74 9.79 11.47 13.57
C ASP A 74 11.33 11.48 13.67
N ILE A 75 12.02 11.81 12.58
CA ILE A 75 13.49 11.86 12.52
C ILE A 75 13.97 13.05 11.70
N VAL A 76 14.93 13.79 12.25
CA VAL A 76 15.66 14.85 11.56
C VAL A 76 17.15 14.56 11.66
N ALA A 77 17.86 14.52 10.54
CA ALA A 77 19.31 14.37 10.53
C ALA A 77 19.97 15.56 9.84
N GLU A 78 20.87 16.22 10.57
CA GLU A 78 21.71 17.29 10.04
C GLU A 78 22.94 16.69 9.37
N ILE A 79 23.10 16.92 8.07
CA ILE A 79 24.26 16.44 7.30
C ILE A 79 25.14 17.63 6.93
N GLY A 80 26.34 17.64 7.51
CA GLY A 80 27.29 18.75 7.35
C GLY A 80 26.64 20.09 7.68
N LYS A 81 26.92 21.11 6.88
CA LYS A 81 26.39 22.47 7.07
C LYS A 81 25.14 22.78 6.23
N ASN A 82 24.87 21.98 5.19
CA ASN A 82 23.98 22.39 4.10
C ASN A 82 22.67 21.62 4.02
N LEU A 83 22.63 20.36 4.47
CA LEU A 83 21.51 19.46 4.19
C LEU A 83 20.82 19.03 5.48
N ILE A 84 19.50 18.89 5.43
CA ILE A 84 18.67 18.31 6.49
C ILE A 84 17.87 17.17 5.88
N LEU A 85 18.06 15.94 6.35
CA LEU A 85 17.11 14.87 6.10
C LEU A 85 15.94 15.04 7.06
N LEU A 86 14.73 15.06 6.52
CA LEU A 86 13.47 15.02 7.28
C LEU A 86 12.78 13.71 6.94
N ILE A 87 12.74 12.76 7.87
CA ILE A 87 12.14 11.45 7.64
C ILE A 87 10.85 11.35 8.45
N GLU A 88 9.73 11.16 7.75
CA GLU A 88 8.48 10.68 8.35
C GLU A 88 8.48 9.16 8.25
N ASP A 89 8.27 8.47 9.38
CA ASP A 89 8.26 7.02 9.45
C ASP A 89 6.84 6.48 9.59
N LYS A 90 6.53 5.42 8.86
CA LYS A 90 5.27 4.68 9.00
C LYS A 90 5.52 3.18 8.84
N THR A 91 4.91 2.39 9.72
CA THR A 91 4.85 0.93 9.55
C THR A 91 3.56 0.61 8.80
N ASP A 92 2.45 0.42 9.49
CA ASP A 92 1.17 0.00 8.88
C ASP A 92 0.21 1.16 8.63
N THR A 93 0.34 2.28 9.36
CA THR A 93 -0.59 3.41 9.26
C THR A 93 -0.32 4.33 8.07
N ALA A 94 -1.37 4.92 7.51
CA ALA A 94 -1.24 5.91 6.43
C ALA A 94 -1.11 7.33 7.00
N GLU A 95 -0.60 8.25 6.19
CA GLU A 95 -0.48 9.65 6.56
C GLU A 95 -1.85 10.37 6.61
N HIS A 96 -2.12 11.13 7.68
CA HIS A 96 -3.42 11.79 7.88
C HIS A 96 -3.32 13.33 7.82
N GLY A 97 -4.42 13.99 7.47
CA GLY A 97 -4.53 15.45 7.40
C GLY A 97 -3.46 16.15 6.53
N ASN A 98 -2.79 17.15 7.09
CA ASN A 98 -1.74 17.96 6.47
C ASN A 98 -0.39 17.81 7.20
N GLN A 99 -0.16 16.68 7.89
CA GLN A 99 1.00 16.51 8.79
C GLN A 99 2.35 16.71 8.08
N LEU A 100 2.49 16.18 6.85
CA LEU A 100 3.73 16.27 6.08
C LEU A 100 4.12 17.71 5.75
N ASP A 101 3.15 18.53 5.31
CA ASP A 101 3.39 19.94 5.00
C ASP A 101 3.74 20.74 6.26
N ARG A 102 3.10 20.42 7.40
CA ARG A 102 3.39 21.04 8.70
C ARG A 102 4.82 20.75 9.15
N TYR A 103 5.25 19.49 9.09
CA TYR A 103 6.60 19.10 9.51
C TYR A 103 7.65 19.77 8.63
N LYS A 104 7.46 19.75 7.30
CA LYS A 104 8.36 20.45 6.37
C LYS A 104 8.47 21.94 6.68
N THR A 105 7.35 22.61 6.97
CA THR A 105 7.32 24.03 7.32
C THR A 105 8.06 24.31 8.63
N ALA A 106 7.82 23.51 9.67
CA ALA A 106 8.47 23.67 10.97
C ALA A 106 10.00 23.48 10.87
N ILE A 107 10.45 22.44 10.17
CA ILE A 107 11.87 22.17 9.98
C ILE A 107 12.53 23.22 9.08
N GLN A 108 11.85 23.71 8.04
CA GLN A 108 12.35 24.81 7.21
C GLN A 108 12.54 26.11 8.01
N ALA A 109 11.62 26.41 8.95
CA ALA A 109 11.74 27.57 9.82
C ALA A 109 12.92 27.44 10.81
N ARG A 110 13.18 26.23 11.31
CA ARG A 110 14.33 25.96 12.19
C ARG A 110 15.67 26.04 11.47
N TYR A 111 15.72 25.63 10.20
CA TYR A 111 16.93 25.59 9.39
C TYR A 111 16.79 26.40 8.09
N PRO A 112 16.63 27.74 8.18
CA PRO A 112 16.24 28.58 7.03
C PRO A 112 17.27 28.58 5.89
N ASN A 113 18.55 28.36 6.20
CA ASN A 113 19.65 28.38 5.23
C ASN A 113 20.10 26.98 4.79
N ARG A 114 19.35 25.92 5.14
CA ARG A 114 19.68 24.55 4.78
C ARG A 114 18.62 23.96 3.88
N LYS A 115 19.06 23.13 2.94
CA LYS A 115 18.18 22.39 2.05
C LYS A 115 17.54 21.24 2.80
N ILE A 116 16.21 21.23 2.85
CA ILE A 116 15.44 20.14 3.46
C ILE A 116 15.17 19.06 2.41
N LEU A 117 15.49 17.83 2.77
CA LEU A 117 15.33 16.62 1.95
C LEU A 117 14.30 15.71 2.64
N PRO A 118 13.01 15.86 2.30
CA PRO A 118 11.94 15.10 2.92
C PRO A 118 11.85 13.66 2.36
N ILE A 119 11.86 12.68 3.24
CA ILE A 119 11.74 11.24 2.95
C ILE A 119 10.51 10.70 3.69
N PHE A 120 9.66 9.95 2.99
CA PHE A 120 8.56 9.20 3.58
C PHE A 120 8.98 7.72 3.60
N CYS A 121 9.34 7.23 4.78
CA CYS A 121 9.71 5.83 4.99
C CYS A 121 8.46 5.01 5.30
N LYS A 122 8.19 3.97 4.50
CA LYS A 122 7.03 3.10 4.67
C LYS A 122 7.41 1.63 4.53
N THR A 123 7.33 0.88 5.63
CA THR A 123 7.66 -0.56 5.64
C THR A 123 6.44 -1.49 5.60
N GLY A 124 5.25 -1.02 5.96
CA GLY A 124 3.99 -1.72 5.73
C GLY A 124 3.37 -1.40 4.36
N ASN A 125 2.38 -2.19 3.95
CA ASN A 125 1.77 -2.02 2.64
C ASN A 125 0.72 -0.89 2.68
N GLN A 126 0.67 -0.07 1.63
CA GLN A 126 -0.34 0.99 1.46
C GLN A 126 -0.73 1.11 -0.01
N SER A 127 -2.00 1.40 -0.27
CA SER A 127 -2.53 1.45 -1.64
C SER A 127 -2.09 2.66 -2.44
N ASN A 128 -1.78 3.78 -1.81
CA ASN A 128 -1.52 5.02 -2.53
C ASN A 128 -0.61 5.97 -1.75
N TYR A 129 0.37 6.56 -2.43
CA TYR A 129 1.33 7.52 -1.89
C TYR A 129 1.20 8.94 -2.48
N LYS A 130 0.08 9.24 -3.16
CA LYS A 130 -0.15 10.55 -3.83
C LYS A 130 0.02 11.73 -2.89
N LYS A 131 -0.38 11.59 -1.62
CA LYS A 131 -0.28 12.70 -0.67
C LYS A 131 1.17 12.95 -0.25
N ALA A 132 1.94 11.92 0.10
CA ALA A 132 3.39 12.06 0.31
C ALA A 132 4.10 12.69 -0.90
N LYS A 133 3.83 12.18 -2.11
CA LYS A 133 4.39 12.74 -3.35
C LYS A 133 3.97 14.20 -3.58
N LYS A 134 2.70 14.55 -3.33
CA LYS A 134 2.18 15.93 -3.47
C LYS A 134 2.84 16.88 -2.48
N SER A 135 3.15 16.42 -1.27
CA SER A 135 3.92 17.18 -0.26
C SER A 135 5.43 17.24 -0.57
N GLY A 136 5.86 16.62 -1.67
CA GLY A 136 7.24 16.65 -2.17
C GLY A 136 8.19 15.72 -1.42
N TYR A 137 7.68 14.67 -0.76
CA TYR A 137 8.49 13.65 -0.10
C TYR A 137 8.95 12.60 -1.11
N ASN A 138 10.24 12.25 -1.08
CA ASN A 138 10.74 11.06 -1.77
C ASN A 138 10.36 9.80 -0.97
N LEU A 139 10.12 8.69 -1.65
CA LEU A 139 9.64 7.47 -1.01
C LEU A 139 10.81 6.52 -0.73
N LEU A 140 10.86 6.00 0.49
CA LEU A 140 11.65 4.84 0.87
C LEU A 140 10.67 3.73 1.26
N LEU A 141 10.32 2.86 0.32
CA LEU A 141 9.37 1.76 0.58
C LEU A 141 10.10 0.51 1.11
N ARG A 142 9.35 -0.48 1.62
CA ARG A 142 9.95 -1.71 2.21
C ARG A 142 10.97 -2.37 1.28
N ARG A 143 10.66 -2.51 -0.01
CA ARG A 143 11.58 -3.13 -0.99
C ARG A 143 12.87 -2.31 -1.17
N ASP A 144 12.76 -0.99 -1.25
CA ASP A 144 13.89 -0.06 -1.31
C ASP A 144 14.78 -0.19 -0.07
N PHE A 145 14.15 -0.19 1.11
CA PHE A 145 14.84 -0.32 2.39
C PHE A 145 15.51 -1.69 2.52
N LEU A 146 14.83 -2.77 2.12
CA LEU A 146 15.39 -4.11 2.12
C LEU A 146 16.62 -4.20 1.21
N ASN A 147 16.55 -3.62 0.00
CA ASN A 147 17.66 -3.61 -0.96
C ASN A 147 18.91 -2.90 -0.41
N VAL A 148 18.75 -1.74 0.25
CA VAL A 148 19.90 -1.03 0.85
C VAL A 148 20.48 -1.82 2.03
N LEU A 149 19.66 -2.48 2.84
CA LEU A 149 20.14 -3.33 3.94
C LEU A 149 20.85 -4.59 3.40
N ILE A 150 20.36 -5.22 2.34
CA ILE A 150 21.05 -6.34 1.69
C ILE A 150 22.43 -5.88 1.18
N LYS A 151 22.50 -4.73 0.50
CA LYS A 151 23.79 -4.16 0.05
C LYS A 151 24.76 -3.91 1.22
N ILE A 152 24.27 -3.41 2.35
CA ILE A 152 25.08 -3.25 3.56
C ILE A 152 25.53 -4.62 4.09
N LYS A 153 24.66 -5.62 4.09
CA LYS A 153 24.99 -6.98 4.55
C LYS A 153 26.08 -7.60 3.69
N GLU A 154 25.96 -7.46 2.36
CA GLU A 154 26.93 -7.94 1.37
C GLU A 154 28.30 -7.26 1.49
N SER A 155 28.39 -6.08 2.10
CA SER A 155 29.67 -5.44 2.43
C SER A 155 30.44 -6.11 3.60
N GLY A 156 29.89 -7.19 4.17
CA GLY A 156 30.52 -7.97 5.22
C GLY A 156 30.23 -7.47 6.63
N LEU A 157 29.09 -6.79 6.83
CA LEU A 157 28.64 -6.34 8.14
C LEU A 157 28.09 -7.52 8.97
N GLU A 158 28.62 -7.64 10.19
CA GLU A 158 28.14 -8.58 11.19
C GLU A 158 27.71 -7.80 12.43
N ASN A 159 26.40 -7.59 12.57
CA ASN A 159 25.83 -6.91 13.73
C ASN A 159 24.43 -7.46 14.01
N ASN A 160 24.17 -7.88 15.25
CA ASN A 160 22.91 -8.56 15.60
C ASN A 160 21.69 -7.63 15.49
N ILE A 161 21.82 -6.36 15.89
CA ILE A 161 20.73 -5.37 15.77
C ILE A 161 20.38 -5.16 14.30
N PHE A 162 21.41 -5.03 13.45
CA PHE A 162 21.25 -4.92 12.01
C PHE A 162 20.57 -6.16 11.41
N ASN A 163 21.09 -7.34 11.70
CA ASN A 163 20.60 -8.61 11.18
C ASN A 163 19.16 -8.87 11.62
N ASP A 164 18.80 -8.50 12.86
CA ASP A 164 17.45 -8.67 13.38
C ASP A 164 16.44 -7.78 12.62
N PHE A 165 16.79 -6.52 12.36
CA PHE A 165 15.92 -5.62 11.59
C PHE A 165 15.80 -6.05 10.13
N LEU A 166 16.91 -6.44 9.49
CA LEU A 166 16.91 -6.99 8.14
C LEU A 166 15.99 -8.21 8.04
N SER A 167 16.10 -9.15 9.00
CA SER A 167 15.25 -10.35 9.05
C SER A 167 13.78 -10.03 9.22
N LEU A 168 13.43 -8.99 10.00
CA LEU A 168 12.04 -8.52 10.13
C LEU A 168 11.48 -8.03 8.79
N LEU A 169 12.23 -7.17 8.07
CA LEU A 169 11.77 -6.65 6.79
C LEU A 169 11.65 -7.74 5.73
N ASP A 170 12.61 -8.67 5.68
CA ASP A 170 12.56 -9.84 4.80
C ASP A 170 11.34 -10.73 5.11
N PHE A 171 11.08 -11.01 6.39
CA PHE A 171 9.89 -11.75 6.81
C PHE A 171 8.59 -11.06 6.35
N ARG A 172 8.47 -9.74 6.53
CA ARG A 172 7.29 -8.97 6.09
C ARG A 172 7.13 -8.99 4.57
N GLU A 173 8.22 -8.94 3.82
CA GLU A 173 8.17 -9.06 2.37
C GLU A 173 7.71 -10.46 1.94
N LYS A 174 8.24 -11.52 2.56
CA LYS A 174 7.79 -12.90 2.31
C LYS A 174 6.31 -13.12 2.63
N GLU A 175 5.83 -12.58 3.75
CA GLU A 175 4.39 -12.61 4.08
C GLU A 175 3.55 -11.90 3.01
N THR A 176 4.04 -10.78 2.48
CA THR A 176 3.36 -10.04 1.40
C THR A 176 3.38 -10.85 0.10
N GLN A 177 4.49 -11.48 -0.28
CA GLN A 177 4.61 -12.29 -1.49
C GLN A 177 4.00 -13.70 -1.38
N SER A 178 3.54 -14.09 -0.19
CA SER A 178 2.99 -15.43 0.06
C SER A 178 1.80 -15.81 -0.83
N PHE A 179 1.10 -14.83 -1.42
CA PHE A 179 0.00 -15.08 -2.37
C PHE A 179 0.45 -15.87 -3.62
N LEU A 180 1.74 -15.79 -3.98
CA LEU A 180 2.34 -16.53 -5.09
C LEU A 180 2.58 -18.01 -4.76
N HIS A 181 2.56 -18.38 -3.47
CA HIS A 181 2.99 -19.69 -2.99
C HIS A 181 1.94 -20.42 -2.15
N LEU A 182 0.88 -19.73 -1.75
CA LEU A 182 -0.24 -20.29 -1.00
C LEU A 182 -1.47 -20.39 -1.89
N HIS A 183 -2.27 -21.44 -1.65
CA HIS A 183 -3.61 -21.53 -2.22
C HIS A 183 -4.45 -20.32 -1.75
N PRO A 184 -5.30 -19.70 -2.58
CA PRO A 184 -6.10 -18.51 -2.19
C PRO A 184 -7.01 -18.69 -0.97
N ASN A 185 -7.30 -19.94 -0.59
CA ASN A 185 -8.06 -20.24 0.63
C ASN A 185 -7.26 -20.00 1.92
N ASP A 186 -5.93 -20.03 1.83
CA ASP A 186 -4.97 -19.93 2.94
C ASP A 186 -4.29 -18.55 2.97
N TRP A 187 -4.70 -17.63 2.09
CA TRP A 187 -4.17 -16.28 2.04
C TRP A 187 -4.46 -15.52 3.32
N SER A 188 -3.39 -14.99 3.92
CA SER A 188 -3.48 -14.07 5.05
C SER A 188 -3.85 -12.67 4.56
N ARG A 189 -4.07 -11.75 5.51
CA ARG A 189 -4.22 -10.32 5.20
C ARG A 189 -3.05 -9.79 4.37
N TYR A 190 -1.82 -10.24 4.65
CA TYR A 190 -0.63 -9.79 3.93
C TYR A 190 -0.56 -10.40 2.53
N SER A 191 -0.99 -11.66 2.35
CA SER A 191 -1.13 -12.27 1.03
C SER A 191 -2.09 -11.45 0.15
N TRP A 192 -3.26 -11.07 0.67
CA TRP A 192 -4.21 -10.21 -0.03
C TRP A 192 -3.62 -8.85 -0.42
N GLN A 193 -2.86 -8.22 0.49
CA GLN A 193 -2.18 -6.96 0.20
C GLN A 193 -1.14 -7.10 -0.92
N GLY A 194 -0.34 -8.17 -0.92
CA GLY A 194 0.62 -8.44 -1.99
C GLY A 194 -0.04 -8.70 -3.34
N PHE A 195 -1.14 -9.45 -3.34
CA PHE A 195 -1.95 -9.64 -4.53
C PHE A 195 -2.51 -8.31 -5.06
N PHE A 196 -3.04 -7.46 -4.19
CA PHE A 196 -3.55 -6.14 -4.59
C PHE A 196 -2.46 -5.19 -5.08
N LEU A 197 -1.28 -5.18 -4.45
CA LEU A 197 -0.12 -4.43 -4.95
C LEU A 197 0.22 -4.85 -6.38
N SER A 198 0.24 -6.16 -6.66
CA SER A 198 0.50 -6.69 -8.00
C SER A 198 -0.61 -6.30 -9.00
N LEU A 199 -1.87 -6.34 -8.58
CA LEU A 199 -2.97 -5.86 -9.41
C LEU A 199 -2.87 -4.36 -9.73
N GLN A 200 -2.33 -3.52 -8.84
CA GLN A 200 -2.18 -2.08 -9.10
C GLN A 200 -1.17 -1.78 -10.22
N GLU A 201 -0.20 -2.66 -10.46
CA GLU A 201 0.72 -2.54 -11.61
C GLU A 201 -0.04 -2.67 -12.94
N VAL A 202 -1.13 -3.43 -12.94
CA VAL A 202 -1.98 -3.71 -14.13
C VAL A 202 -3.22 -2.82 -14.20
N PHE A 203 -3.74 -2.38 -13.05
CA PHE A 203 -4.89 -1.51 -12.87
C PHE A 203 -4.50 -0.29 -12.01
N PRO A 204 -3.90 0.76 -12.60
CA PRO A 204 -3.34 1.88 -11.83
C PRO A 204 -4.36 2.74 -11.05
N ASP A 205 -5.65 2.64 -11.39
CA ASP A 205 -6.75 3.29 -10.67
C ASP A 205 -7.26 2.48 -9.48
N LEU A 206 -6.78 1.24 -9.31
CA LEU A 206 -7.15 0.38 -8.21
C LEU A 206 -6.64 0.94 -6.89
N ASN A 207 -7.55 1.00 -5.92
CA ASN A 207 -7.25 1.30 -4.54
C ASN A 207 -7.72 0.14 -3.67
N TRP A 208 -7.10 -0.02 -2.52
CA TRP A 208 -7.43 -1.10 -1.61
C TRP A 208 -7.21 -0.69 -0.16
N GLY A 209 -7.83 -1.44 0.74
CA GLY A 209 -7.76 -1.22 2.17
C GLY A 209 -8.65 -2.19 2.94
N TYR A 210 -8.54 -2.15 4.27
CA TYR A 210 -9.40 -2.94 5.14
C TYR A 210 -10.78 -2.28 5.26
N VAL A 211 -11.83 -3.07 5.04
CA VAL A 211 -13.23 -2.66 5.15
C VAL A 211 -13.80 -3.26 6.44
N ALA A 212 -13.96 -2.44 7.47
CA ALA A 212 -14.52 -2.88 8.75
C ALA A 212 -16.02 -3.21 8.63
N ASN A 213 -16.45 -4.28 9.28
CA ASN A 213 -17.86 -4.64 9.44
C ASN A 213 -18.07 -5.33 10.80
N ALA A 214 -19.33 -5.59 11.17
CA ALA A 214 -19.69 -6.21 12.45
C ALA A 214 -19.15 -7.65 12.64
N GLN A 215 -18.62 -8.28 11.59
CA GLN A 215 -18.09 -9.65 11.59
C GLN A 215 -16.56 -9.70 11.51
N GLY A 216 -15.86 -8.57 11.71
CA GLY A 216 -14.39 -8.53 11.67
C GLY A 216 -13.80 -8.11 10.32
N GLY A 217 -14.61 -7.55 9.41
CA GLY A 217 -14.18 -6.89 8.19
C GLY A 217 -13.51 -7.81 7.16
N PHE A 218 -12.96 -7.21 6.10
CA PHE A 218 -12.20 -7.93 5.06
C PHE A 218 -11.24 -6.98 4.33
N MET A 219 -10.23 -7.53 3.66
CA MET A 219 -9.41 -6.77 2.70
C MET A 219 -10.17 -6.55 1.39
N GLY A 220 -10.44 -5.29 1.06
CA GLY A 220 -11.13 -4.89 -0.17
C GLY A 220 -10.22 -4.19 -1.16
N ALA A 221 -10.46 -4.42 -2.44
CA ALA A 221 -9.87 -3.65 -3.54
C ALA A 221 -10.98 -3.16 -4.47
N TRP A 222 -10.97 -1.89 -4.88
CA TRP A 222 -12.01 -1.27 -5.71
C TRP A 222 -11.40 -0.38 -6.79
N TRP A 223 -11.93 -0.49 -8.01
CA TRP A 223 -11.44 0.22 -9.19
C TRP A 223 -12.50 0.27 -10.29
N HIS A 224 -12.12 0.84 -11.43
CA HIS A 224 -12.97 0.89 -12.62
C HIS A 224 -14.29 1.60 -12.34
N PHE A 225 -14.21 2.77 -11.71
CA PHE A 225 -15.38 3.61 -11.40
C PHE A 225 -15.96 4.25 -12.66
N GLY A 226 -17.28 4.35 -12.74
CA GLY A 226 -17.97 5.01 -13.85
C GLY A 226 -19.45 5.28 -13.55
N ALA A 227 -20.02 6.26 -14.24
CA ALA A 227 -21.40 6.69 -14.02
C ALA A 227 -22.40 5.77 -14.73
N TRP A 228 -23.57 5.58 -14.11
CA TRP A 228 -24.73 4.95 -14.73
C TRP A 228 -26.02 5.46 -14.05
N SER A 229 -26.91 6.11 -14.81
CA SER A 229 -28.21 6.63 -14.32
C SER A 229 -28.10 7.53 -13.07
N GLY A 230 -27.05 8.34 -12.97
CA GLY A 230 -26.78 9.20 -11.79
C GLY A 230 -26.14 8.48 -10.60
N TRP A 231 -25.83 7.19 -10.71
CA TRP A 231 -25.12 6.40 -9.71
C TRP A 231 -23.70 6.11 -10.17
N GLN A 232 -22.80 5.85 -9.23
CA GLN A 232 -21.45 5.43 -9.53
C GLN A 232 -21.35 3.92 -9.39
N THR A 233 -20.88 3.26 -10.44
CA THR A 233 -20.68 1.81 -10.53
C THR A 233 -19.19 1.51 -10.52
N TYR A 234 -18.79 0.36 -10.00
CA TYR A 234 -17.39 -0.02 -9.90
C TYR A 234 -17.24 -1.53 -9.64
N LEU A 235 -16.04 -2.04 -9.85
CA LEU A 235 -15.67 -3.41 -9.51
C LEU A 235 -15.01 -3.43 -8.13
N GLN A 236 -15.33 -4.44 -7.32
CA GLN A 236 -14.70 -4.60 -6.00
C GLN A 236 -14.39 -6.08 -5.72
N ILE A 237 -13.20 -6.34 -5.21
CA ILE A 237 -12.83 -7.60 -4.56
C ILE A 237 -13.17 -7.46 -3.06
N GLU A 238 -13.81 -8.48 -2.51
CA GLU A 238 -14.11 -8.68 -1.08
C GLU A 238 -13.49 -10.02 -0.66
N GLU A 239 -12.15 -10.06 -0.61
CA GLU A 239 -11.35 -11.28 -0.47
C GLU A 239 -11.86 -12.39 -1.41
N LYS A 240 -12.51 -13.45 -0.89
CA LYS A 240 -12.95 -14.61 -1.67
C LYS A 240 -14.04 -14.31 -2.69
N SER A 241 -14.58 -13.10 -2.75
CA SER A 241 -15.64 -12.72 -3.70
C SER A 241 -15.22 -11.56 -4.61
N LEU A 242 -15.60 -11.63 -5.89
CA LEU A 242 -15.59 -10.49 -6.81
C LEU A 242 -17.03 -10.00 -7.00
N VAL A 243 -17.23 -8.69 -6.84
CA VAL A 243 -18.56 -8.08 -6.87
C VAL A 243 -18.62 -6.84 -7.74
N MET A 244 -19.73 -6.69 -8.47
CA MET A 244 -20.08 -5.47 -9.18
C MET A 244 -20.96 -4.62 -8.28
N LYS A 245 -20.51 -3.39 -8.02
CA LYS A 245 -21.15 -2.47 -7.08
C LYS A 245 -21.78 -1.27 -7.79
N LEU A 246 -22.71 -0.65 -7.06
CA LEU A 246 -23.17 0.70 -7.30
C LEU A 246 -23.28 1.47 -5.98
N GLY A 247 -23.17 2.79 -6.06
CA GLY A 247 -23.34 3.67 -4.91
C GLY A 247 -23.63 5.11 -5.29
N CYS A 248 -24.10 5.86 -4.30
CA CYS A 248 -24.28 7.32 -4.37
C CYS A 248 -23.94 7.90 -2.99
N TRP A 249 -22.98 8.83 -2.98
CA TRP A 249 -22.44 9.41 -1.73
C TRP A 249 -22.73 10.90 -1.58
N THR A 250 -23.07 11.58 -2.67
CA THR A 250 -23.39 13.01 -2.72
C THR A 250 -24.84 13.28 -2.35
N GLU A 251 -25.77 12.40 -2.72
CA GLU A 251 -27.21 12.58 -2.50
C GLU A 251 -27.78 11.58 -1.49
N LYS A 252 -28.78 12.04 -0.73
CA LYS A 252 -29.53 11.19 0.21
C LYS A 252 -30.74 10.59 -0.49
N HIS A 253 -30.66 9.32 -0.84
CA HIS A 253 -31.82 8.57 -1.35
C HIS A 253 -32.48 7.72 -0.26
N LEU A 254 -33.80 7.54 -0.34
CA LEU A 254 -34.53 6.59 0.51
C LEU A 254 -34.05 5.14 0.28
N PRO A 255 -34.11 4.25 1.30
CA PRO A 255 -33.69 2.86 1.14
C PRO A 255 -34.40 2.08 0.03
N ALA A 256 -35.68 2.41 -0.25
CA ALA A 256 -36.45 1.81 -1.33
C ALA A 256 -35.90 2.18 -2.72
N ALA A 257 -35.57 3.46 -2.93
CA ALA A 257 -34.95 3.93 -4.17
C ALA A 257 -33.60 3.24 -4.41
N ARG A 258 -32.76 3.14 -3.37
CA ARG A 258 -31.48 2.39 -3.38
C ARG A 258 -31.67 0.93 -3.78
N SER A 259 -32.65 0.26 -3.21
CA SER A 259 -32.96 -1.14 -3.52
C SER A 259 -33.46 -1.32 -4.95
N SER A 260 -34.29 -0.39 -5.42
CA SER A 260 -34.83 -0.39 -6.79
C SER A 260 -33.70 -0.24 -7.81
N VAL A 261 -32.83 0.77 -7.67
CA VAL A 261 -31.72 0.99 -8.60
C VAL A 261 -30.72 -0.16 -8.61
N ARG A 262 -30.43 -0.78 -7.47
CA ARG A 262 -29.57 -1.98 -7.41
C ARG A 262 -30.16 -3.13 -8.24
N ASN A 263 -31.47 -3.35 -8.14
CA ASN A 263 -32.15 -4.40 -8.92
C ASN A 263 -32.16 -4.07 -10.42
N ARG A 264 -32.33 -2.80 -10.81
CA ARG A 264 -32.21 -2.36 -12.21
C ARG A 264 -30.79 -2.56 -12.73
N TRP A 265 -29.78 -2.22 -11.93
CA TRP A 265 -28.39 -2.43 -12.29
C TRP A 265 -28.09 -3.92 -12.50
N LEU A 266 -28.55 -4.81 -11.62
CA LEU A 266 -28.41 -6.26 -11.82
C LEU A 266 -29.07 -6.75 -13.13
N LYS A 267 -30.25 -6.24 -13.50
CA LYS A 267 -30.89 -6.59 -14.78
C LYS A 267 -30.04 -6.13 -15.97
N THR A 268 -29.50 -4.92 -15.89
CA THR A 268 -28.64 -4.32 -16.93
C THR A 268 -27.36 -5.14 -17.10
N LEU A 269 -26.70 -5.51 -16.00
CA LEU A 269 -25.53 -6.38 -15.99
C LEU A 269 -25.84 -7.75 -16.64
N LYS A 270 -26.96 -8.38 -16.29
CA LYS A 270 -27.37 -9.66 -16.89
C LYS A 270 -27.65 -9.54 -18.39
N ALA A 271 -28.22 -8.42 -18.84
CA ALA A 271 -28.46 -8.17 -20.26
C ALA A 271 -27.13 -7.97 -21.02
N ALA A 272 -26.19 -7.21 -20.47
CA ALA A 272 -24.87 -6.99 -21.04
C ALA A 272 -24.04 -8.30 -21.12
N ASN A 273 -24.24 -9.21 -20.18
CA ASN A 273 -23.49 -10.46 -20.06
C ASN A 273 -23.96 -11.60 -20.99
N LYS A 274 -24.99 -11.41 -21.84
CA LYS A 274 -25.57 -12.49 -22.67
C LYS A 274 -24.56 -13.22 -23.57
N GLU A 275 -23.45 -12.56 -23.92
CA GLU A 275 -22.40 -13.08 -24.81
C GLU A 275 -21.09 -13.37 -24.07
N SER A 276 -21.07 -13.25 -22.73
CA SER A 276 -19.89 -13.50 -21.91
C SER A 276 -19.99 -14.84 -21.18
N ASP A 277 -18.85 -15.48 -20.98
CA ASP A 277 -18.62 -16.68 -20.18
C ASP A 277 -18.60 -16.42 -18.66
N ILE A 278 -18.92 -15.20 -18.23
CA ILE A 278 -18.99 -14.83 -16.82
C ILE A 278 -20.34 -15.23 -16.23
N THR A 279 -20.33 -15.74 -14.99
CA THR A 279 -21.54 -15.97 -14.21
C THR A 279 -21.86 -14.75 -13.34
N ILE A 280 -23.08 -14.23 -13.46
CA ILE A 280 -23.60 -13.09 -12.68
C ILE A 280 -24.78 -13.53 -11.82
N THR A 281 -24.58 -13.51 -10.50
CA THR A 281 -25.61 -13.90 -9.52
C THR A 281 -25.92 -12.77 -8.54
N PRO A 282 -27.16 -12.67 -8.01
CA PRO A 282 -27.46 -11.70 -6.96
C PRO A 282 -26.78 -12.07 -5.63
N PRO A 283 -26.45 -11.10 -4.77
CA PRO A 283 -25.99 -11.41 -3.42
C PRO A 283 -27.10 -12.04 -2.57
N VAL A 284 -26.69 -12.96 -1.69
CA VAL A 284 -27.57 -13.63 -0.71
C VAL A 284 -28.30 -12.58 0.14
N ARG A 285 -27.55 -11.60 0.65
CA ARG A 285 -28.10 -10.45 1.39
C ARG A 285 -28.08 -9.21 0.52
N ARG A 286 -29.28 -8.68 0.26
CA ARG A 286 -29.50 -7.52 -0.59
C ARG A 286 -29.53 -6.22 0.21
N GLY A 287 -28.35 -5.64 0.44
CA GLY A 287 -28.20 -4.39 1.18
C GLY A 287 -28.77 -3.16 0.46
N ASN A 288 -29.19 -2.16 1.23
CA ASN A 288 -29.74 -0.88 0.73
C ASN A 288 -28.90 0.33 1.19
N GLY A 289 -27.61 0.12 1.45
CA GLY A 289 -26.67 1.17 1.90
C GLY A 289 -26.31 2.18 0.80
N ARG A 290 -25.42 3.13 1.11
CA ARG A 290 -24.89 4.09 0.11
C ARG A 290 -23.94 3.45 -0.89
N SER A 291 -23.31 2.34 -0.52
CA SER A 291 -22.61 1.41 -1.40
C SER A 291 -23.31 0.06 -1.31
N MET A 292 -23.58 -0.57 -2.45
CA MET A 292 -24.35 -1.80 -2.54
C MET A 292 -23.72 -2.76 -3.54
N THR A 293 -23.65 -4.03 -3.17
CA THR A 293 -23.40 -5.12 -4.10
C THR A 293 -24.65 -5.37 -4.93
N ALA A 294 -24.53 -5.26 -6.26
CA ALA A 294 -25.60 -5.65 -7.18
C ALA A 294 -25.47 -7.09 -7.63
N ALA A 295 -24.23 -7.53 -7.89
CA ALA A 295 -23.94 -8.87 -8.37
C ALA A 295 -22.63 -9.42 -7.81
N LEU A 296 -22.59 -10.75 -7.62
CA LEU A 296 -21.36 -11.52 -7.56
C LEU A 296 -20.97 -11.98 -8.97
N VAL A 297 -19.67 -12.08 -9.19
CA VAL A 297 -19.04 -12.39 -10.46
C VAL A 297 -18.12 -13.59 -10.27
N SER A 298 -18.28 -14.63 -11.08
CA SER A 298 -17.39 -15.81 -11.06
C SER A 298 -17.27 -16.43 -12.45
N SER A 299 -16.27 -17.28 -12.64
CA SER A 299 -16.28 -18.28 -13.72
C SER A 299 -17.07 -19.53 -13.26
N GLU A 300 -16.96 -20.64 -13.99
CA GLU A 300 -17.47 -21.96 -13.59
C GLU A 300 -16.93 -22.42 -12.23
N SER A 301 -15.67 -22.07 -11.89
CA SER A 301 -15.01 -22.53 -10.67
C SER A 301 -14.86 -21.42 -9.63
N ASN A 302 -14.24 -20.29 -9.99
CA ASN A 302 -14.07 -19.11 -9.14
C ASN A 302 -13.65 -17.89 -9.98
N TRP A 303 -13.60 -16.69 -9.40
CA TRP A 303 -13.07 -15.50 -10.06
C TRP A 303 -11.52 -15.46 -10.07
N ILE A 304 -10.87 -16.01 -9.04
CA ILE A 304 -9.42 -16.27 -9.05
C ILE A 304 -9.17 -17.52 -9.90
N GLN A 305 -8.37 -17.37 -10.95
CA GLN A 305 -7.97 -18.48 -11.80
C GLN A 305 -6.75 -19.16 -11.19
N LEU A 306 -6.72 -20.49 -11.24
CA LEU A 306 -5.64 -21.29 -10.66
C LEU A 306 -4.87 -22.04 -11.73
N ASP A 307 -3.57 -22.17 -11.51
CA ASP A 307 -2.70 -22.99 -12.33
C ASP A 307 -2.87 -24.49 -12.01
N LYS A 308 -2.08 -25.34 -12.69
CA LYS A 308 -2.06 -26.79 -12.46
C LYS A 308 -1.67 -27.20 -11.03
N ASN A 309 -0.95 -26.33 -10.30
CA ASN A 309 -0.52 -26.55 -8.93
C ASN A 309 -1.51 -26.02 -7.89
N LYS A 310 -2.69 -25.52 -8.32
CA LYS A 310 -3.71 -24.88 -7.48
C LYS A 310 -3.23 -23.57 -6.84
N LEU A 311 -2.19 -22.95 -7.39
CA LEU A 311 -1.76 -21.61 -7.03
C LEU A 311 -2.40 -20.60 -7.98
N ILE A 312 -2.30 -19.30 -7.67
CA ILE A 312 -2.84 -18.26 -8.54
C ILE A 312 -2.19 -18.30 -9.94
N ASP A 313 -3.03 -18.35 -10.97
CA ASP A 313 -2.65 -17.93 -12.31
C ASP A 313 -2.97 -16.45 -12.45
N PHE A 314 -1.95 -15.60 -12.29
CA PHE A 314 -2.14 -14.15 -12.23
C PHE A 314 -2.64 -13.58 -13.56
N ASP A 315 -2.09 -14.02 -14.69
CA ASP A 315 -2.46 -13.51 -16.02
C ASP A 315 -3.88 -13.95 -16.41
N ALA A 316 -4.25 -15.20 -16.13
CA ALA A 316 -5.62 -15.66 -16.33
C ALA A 316 -6.61 -14.93 -15.42
N THR A 317 -6.22 -14.65 -14.16
CA THR A 317 -7.02 -13.85 -13.23
C THR A 317 -7.20 -12.42 -13.73
N VAL A 318 -6.13 -11.75 -14.18
CA VAL A 318 -6.21 -10.42 -14.80
C VAL A 318 -7.11 -10.42 -16.03
N THR A 319 -7.00 -11.44 -16.89
CA THR A 319 -7.85 -11.59 -18.07
C THR A 319 -9.33 -11.70 -17.68
N PHE A 320 -9.64 -12.50 -16.66
CA PHE A 320 -11.00 -12.61 -16.12
C PHE A 320 -11.51 -11.27 -15.57
N LEU A 321 -10.70 -10.54 -14.80
CA LEU A 321 -11.05 -9.22 -14.29
C LEU A 321 -11.35 -8.21 -15.43
N ARG A 322 -10.58 -8.25 -16.52
CA ARG A 322 -10.83 -7.40 -17.70
C ARG A 322 -12.15 -7.75 -18.40
N LYS A 323 -12.51 -9.04 -18.49
CA LYS A 323 -13.83 -9.45 -18.99
C LYS A 323 -14.95 -8.89 -18.11
N ALA A 324 -14.80 -8.94 -16.78
CA ALA A 324 -15.78 -8.37 -15.87
C ALA A 324 -15.91 -6.84 -16.03
N MET A 325 -14.81 -6.14 -16.26
CA MET A 325 -14.82 -4.70 -16.59
C MET A 325 -15.58 -4.44 -17.90
N ALA A 326 -15.33 -5.22 -18.96
CA ALA A 326 -16.03 -5.07 -20.23
C ALA A 326 -17.56 -5.24 -20.11
N VAL A 327 -18.02 -6.15 -19.24
CA VAL A 327 -19.45 -6.30 -18.93
C VAL A 327 -20.01 -5.05 -18.26
N ILE A 328 -19.28 -4.47 -17.30
CA ILE A 328 -19.67 -3.21 -16.66
C ILE A 328 -19.76 -2.09 -17.71
N ASP A 329 -18.77 -1.96 -18.59
CA ASP A 329 -18.74 -0.91 -19.62
C ASP A 329 -19.91 -1.05 -20.61
N LYS A 330 -20.19 -2.28 -21.08
CA LYS A 330 -21.37 -2.55 -21.91
C LYS A 330 -22.66 -2.22 -21.15
N ALA A 331 -22.79 -2.59 -19.89
CA ALA A 331 -23.95 -2.27 -19.07
C ALA A 331 -24.11 -0.76 -18.81
N ARG A 332 -23.01 0.00 -18.72
CA ARG A 332 -23.06 1.47 -18.60
C ARG A 332 -23.61 2.13 -19.86
N SER A 333 -23.25 1.58 -21.03
CA SER A 333 -23.75 2.05 -22.33
C SER A 333 -25.21 1.67 -22.59
N ASP A 334 -25.71 0.62 -21.96
CA ASP A 334 -27.09 0.16 -22.08
C ASP A 334 -28.01 0.90 -21.10
N LEU A 335 -28.74 1.87 -21.63
CA LEU A 335 -29.71 2.67 -20.88
C LEU A 335 -31.14 2.09 -20.89
N THR A 336 -31.35 0.89 -21.44
CA THR A 336 -32.67 0.24 -21.53
C THR A 336 -33.37 0.16 -20.18
N PHE A 337 -32.62 0.02 -19.09
CA PHE A 337 -33.15 0.00 -17.72
C PHE A 337 -32.78 1.24 -16.90
N ALA A 338 -32.14 2.25 -17.52
CA ALA A 338 -31.70 3.47 -16.85
C ALA A 338 -32.85 4.44 -16.58
N ASP A 339 -33.86 4.48 -17.45
CA ASP A 339 -35.01 5.38 -17.32
C ASP A 339 -36.29 4.60 -17.06
N ASN A 340 -36.77 4.71 -15.82
CA ASN A 340 -38.17 4.64 -15.45
C ASN A 340 -38.28 5.37 -14.11
N LYS A 341 -39.03 6.47 -14.12
CA LYS A 341 -39.40 7.25 -12.93
C LYS A 341 -39.95 6.36 -11.82
#